data_AF-A0A142D9Z3-F1
#
_entry.id   AF-A0A142D9Z3-F1
#
_cell.length_a   1.000
_cell.length_b   1.000
_cell.length_c   1.000
_cell.angle_alpha   90.00
_cell.angle_beta   90.00
_cell.angle_gamma   90.00
#
_symmetry.space_group_name_H-M   'P 1'
#
loop_
_entity.id
_entity.type
_entity.pdbx_description
1 polymer ?
#
loop_
_entity_poly.entity_id
_entity_poly.type
_entity_poly.pdbx_seq_one_letter_code
_entity_poly.pdbx_strand_id
1 'polypeptide(L)'
;GKKNYHSCGEESASWNEKNEYYLSDEYKHEVVKSTSPEHLVDIVLLRPRVKIVPSTTNTPVCTEKIVFENHLGGLTFTRDQQIMTKAGLIVGQLHPKQRRVENPLMAAVWRALGVNMLGCLPEDAPEKGMFLEGGDFFALSSDISLISCGLRTTFPAIGQLMKKDWFGTDKVVVVKDLFDMNQDRMHLDTIFNVFDEKTVVLLESVAKDPKRLRVVDVYSKKT
;
A
#
# COMPACT_ATOMS: atom_id res chain seq x y z
N GLY A 1 -35.27 -16.07 47.84
CA GLY A 1 -34.66 -17.35 47.45
C GLY A 1 -34.14 -17.28 46.03
N LYS A 2 -32.89 -17.72 45.82
CA LYS A 2 -32.16 -18.15 44.59
C LYS A 2 -32.65 -17.67 43.21
N LYS A 3 -31.78 -17.22 42.30
CA LYS A 3 -30.71 -17.97 41.60
C LYS A 3 -29.58 -17.02 41.16
N ASN A 4 -28.32 -17.27 41.55
CA ASN A 4 -27.28 -18.06 40.83
C ASN A 4 -26.88 -17.48 39.45
N TYR A 5 -25.78 -16.72 39.44
CA TYR A 5 -24.81 -16.76 38.34
C TYR A 5 -23.52 -17.34 38.93
N HIS A 6 -23.11 -18.50 38.43
CA HIS A 6 -21.81 -19.09 38.72
C HIS A 6 -20.74 -18.16 38.16
N SER A 7 -20.06 -17.43 39.04
CA SER A 7 -18.72 -16.93 38.76
C SER A 7 -17.81 -18.17 38.69
N CYS A 8 -17.48 -18.62 37.48
CA CYS A 8 -16.32 -19.47 37.31
C CYS A 8 -15.11 -18.57 37.57
N GLY A 9 -14.62 -18.62 38.81
CA GLY A 9 -13.32 -18.06 39.15
C GLY A 9 -12.27 -18.93 38.49
N GLU A 10 -11.72 -18.44 37.39
CA GLU A 10 -10.40 -18.87 36.93
C GLU A 10 -9.43 -17.83 37.48
N GLU A 11 -8.66 -18.20 38.50
CA GLU A 11 -7.41 -17.49 38.79
C GLU A 11 -6.59 -17.50 37.48
N SER A 12 -6.36 -16.33 36.90
CA SER A 12 -5.50 -16.22 35.72
C SER A 12 -4.11 -16.68 36.14
N ALA A 13 -3.65 -17.82 35.61
CA ALA A 13 -2.30 -18.30 35.84
C ALA A 13 -1.28 -17.21 35.47
N SER A 14 -0.28 -16.99 36.31
CA SER A 14 0.75 -15.97 36.06
C SER A 14 1.72 -16.43 34.98
N TRP A 15 2.27 -15.47 34.23
CA TRP A 15 3.35 -15.73 33.28
C TRP A 15 4.58 -16.28 34.01
N ASN A 16 5.23 -17.28 33.40
CA ASN A 16 6.50 -17.85 33.87
C ASN A 16 7.48 -17.95 32.68
N GLU A 17 8.77 -18.19 32.95
CA GLU A 17 9.81 -18.27 31.90
C GLU A 17 9.49 -19.29 30.78
N LYS A 18 8.80 -20.40 31.10
CA LYS A 18 8.37 -21.40 30.10
C LYS A 18 7.27 -20.88 29.18
N ASN A 19 6.42 -19.98 29.65
CA ASN A 19 5.32 -19.39 28.88
C ASN A 19 5.79 -18.23 28.01
N GLU A 20 6.87 -17.53 28.39
CA GLU A 20 7.44 -16.41 27.63
C GLU A 20 8.00 -16.82 26.28
N TYR A 21 8.53 -18.05 26.16
CA TYR A 21 8.99 -18.59 24.87
C TYR A 21 7.90 -18.54 23.80
N TYR A 22 6.63 -18.79 24.14
CA TYR A 22 5.52 -18.75 23.17
C TYR A 22 5.18 -17.32 22.69
N LEU A 23 5.66 -16.28 23.38
CA LEU A 23 5.56 -14.88 22.97
C LEU A 23 6.79 -14.41 22.17
N SER A 24 7.88 -15.18 22.22
CA SER A 24 9.18 -14.84 21.63
C SER A 24 9.14 -14.79 20.10
N ASP A 25 10.09 -14.07 19.52
CA ASP A 25 10.25 -14.04 18.05
C ASP A 25 10.88 -15.33 17.54
N GLU A 26 11.67 -16.01 18.37
CA GLU A 26 12.22 -17.34 18.10
C GLU A 26 11.10 -18.34 17.80
N TYR A 27 10.11 -18.44 18.67
CA TYR A 27 8.97 -19.35 18.47
C TYR A 27 8.15 -18.98 17.22
N LYS A 28 7.87 -17.68 17.01
CA LYS A 28 7.15 -17.23 15.80
C LYS A 28 7.91 -17.62 14.54
N HIS A 29 9.24 -17.53 14.55
CA HIS A 29 10.07 -17.88 13.42
C HIS A 29 10.07 -19.39 13.14
N GLU A 30 10.05 -20.24 14.17
CA GLU A 30 9.89 -21.69 14.03
C GLU A 30 8.53 -22.07 13.42
N VAL A 31 7.45 -21.44 13.88
CA VAL A 31 6.10 -21.64 13.33
C VAL A 31 6.06 -21.23 11.86
N VAL A 32 6.56 -20.03 11.53
CA VAL A 32 6.58 -19.54 10.14
C VAL A 32 7.42 -20.44 9.22
N LYS A 33 8.56 -20.94 9.70
CA LYS A 33 9.44 -21.84 8.93
C LYS A 33 8.83 -23.21 8.66
N SER A 34 8.01 -23.72 9.57
CA SER A 34 7.34 -25.02 9.45
C SER A 34 6.00 -24.95 8.68
N THR A 35 5.55 -23.74 8.34
CA THR A 35 4.30 -23.49 7.62
C THR A 35 4.48 -23.73 6.12
N SER A 36 3.46 -24.28 5.44
CA SER A 36 3.48 -24.46 3.99
C SER A 36 3.48 -23.10 3.26
N PRO A 37 3.96 -23.03 2.00
CA PRO A 37 3.92 -21.78 1.24
C PRO A 37 2.53 -21.16 1.13
N GLU A 38 1.48 -21.96 0.96
CA GLU A 38 0.10 -21.51 0.83
C GLU A 38 -0.40 -20.84 2.12
N HIS A 39 -0.20 -21.50 3.26
CA HIS A 39 -0.57 -20.92 4.55
C HIS A 39 0.31 -19.73 4.93
N LEU A 40 1.57 -19.68 4.47
CA LEU A 40 2.42 -18.52 4.66
C LEU A 40 1.85 -17.29 3.93
N VAL A 41 1.32 -17.47 2.72
CA VAL A 41 0.61 -16.40 1.99
C VAL A 41 -0.60 -15.92 2.80
N ASP A 42 -1.41 -16.82 3.34
CA ASP A 42 -2.55 -16.45 4.18
C ASP A 42 -2.13 -15.65 5.43
N ILE A 43 -1.07 -16.08 6.12
CA ILE A 43 -0.52 -15.34 7.27
C ILE A 43 -0.09 -13.92 6.86
N VAL A 44 0.59 -13.79 5.72
CA VAL A 44 1.06 -12.49 5.20
C VAL A 44 -0.11 -11.58 4.83
N LEU A 45 -1.14 -12.11 4.17
CA LEU A 45 -2.30 -11.34 3.72
C LEU A 45 -3.25 -10.97 4.86
N LEU A 46 -3.55 -11.92 5.74
CA LEU A 46 -4.51 -11.76 6.83
C LEU A 46 -3.91 -11.05 8.04
N ARG A 47 -2.59 -11.14 8.24
CA ARG A 47 -1.85 -10.52 9.34
C ARG A 47 -2.48 -10.78 10.71
N PRO A 48 -2.69 -12.06 11.09
CA PRO A 48 -3.37 -12.40 12.34
C PRO A 48 -2.57 -11.93 13.55
N ARG A 49 -3.27 -11.35 14.53
CA ARG A 49 -2.78 -11.12 15.89
C ARG A 49 -3.45 -12.14 16.79
N VAL A 50 -2.65 -13.02 17.38
CA VAL A 50 -3.12 -14.06 18.29
C VAL A 50 -2.85 -13.61 19.72
N LYS A 51 -3.90 -13.42 20.50
CA LYS A 51 -3.82 -13.19 21.95
C LYS A 51 -3.86 -14.55 22.64
N ILE A 52 -2.79 -14.85 23.37
CA ILE A 52 -2.66 -16.06 24.17
C ILE A 52 -2.63 -15.70 25.65
N VAL A 53 -3.14 -16.61 26.49
CA VAL A 53 -3.09 -16.49 27.94
C VAL A 53 -2.49 -17.77 28.55
N PRO A 54 -1.85 -17.69 29.74
CA PRO A 54 -1.37 -18.87 30.43
C PRO A 54 -2.53 -19.83 30.72
N SER A 55 -2.29 -21.13 30.50
CA SER A 55 -3.29 -22.17 30.80
C SER A 55 -2.91 -22.93 32.06
N THR A 56 -3.92 -23.42 32.77
CA THR A 56 -3.79 -24.31 33.93
C THR A 56 -3.77 -25.79 33.53
N THR A 57 -3.83 -26.11 32.24
CA THR A 57 -3.88 -27.47 31.69
C THR A 57 -2.48 -27.95 31.24
N ASN A 58 -2.38 -29.16 30.67
CA ASN A 58 -1.11 -29.73 30.19
C ASN A 58 -0.45 -28.92 29.06
N THR A 59 -1.15 -27.97 28.45
CA THR A 59 -0.60 -27.04 27.45
C THR A 59 -0.19 -25.73 28.14
N PRO A 60 1.02 -25.18 27.92
CA PRO A 60 1.50 -23.99 28.65
C PRO A 60 0.67 -22.72 28.45
N VAL A 61 0.08 -22.56 27.25
CA VAL A 61 -0.74 -21.40 26.86
C VAL A 61 -1.98 -21.84 26.11
N CYS A 62 -3.05 -21.04 26.16
CA CYS A 62 -4.23 -21.21 25.31
C CYS A 62 -4.52 -19.95 24.50
N THR A 63 -5.12 -20.12 23.32
CA THR A 63 -5.57 -19.01 22.48
C THR A 63 -6.87 -18.43 23.06
N GLU A 64 -6.82 -17.15 23.43
CA GLU A 64 -7.97 -16.42 23.93
C GLU A 64 -8.72 -15.73 22.77
N LYS A 65 -7.97 -15.12 21.84
CA LYS A 65 -8.55 -14.32 20.75
C LYS A 65 -7.65 -14.30 19.53
N ILE A 66 -8.24 -14.35 18.34
CA ILE A 66 -7.56 -14.06 17.08
C ILE A 66 -8.19 -12.81 16.48
N VAL A 67 -7.35 -11.88 16.03
CA VAL A 67 -7.80 -10.61 15.44
C VAL A 67 -7.06 -10.37 14.12
N PHE A 68 -7.80 -9.94 13.10
CA PHE A 68 -7.25 -9.60 11.79
C PHE A 68 -7.27 -8.08 11.61
N GLU A 69 -6.33 -7.41 12.27
CA GLU A 69 -6.17 -5.96 12.20
C GLU A 69 -5.21 -5.59 11.05
N ASN A 70 -5.64 -4.67 10.19
CA ASN A 70 -4.82 -4.14 9.09
C ASN A 70 -4.39 -5.21 8.06
N HIS A 71 -5.31 -6.11 7.70
CA HIS A 71 -5.13 -7.08 6.61
C HIS A 71 -4.90 -6.38 5.26
N LEU A 72 -4.24 -7.06 4.32
CA LEU A 72 -3.78 -6.49 3.05
C LEU A 72 -4.85 -6.56 1.95
N GLY A 73 -6.10 -6.24 2.27
CA GLY A 73 -7.22 -6.31 1.30
C GLY A 73 -7.04 -5.39 0.08
N GLY A 74 -6.28 -4.29 0.25
CA GLY A 74 -5.92 -3.37 -0.82
C GLY A 74 -5.08 -3.99 -1.94
N LEU A 75 -4.45 -5.15 -1.72
CA LEU A 75 -3.71 -5.88 -2.75
C LEU A 75 -4.59 -6.45 -3.87
N THR A 76 -5.92 -6.44 -3.69
CA THR A 76 -6.86 -6.68 -4.79
C THR A 76 -6.65 -5.67 -5.93
N PHE A 77 -6.17 -4.47 -5.60
CA PHE A 77 -5.83 -3.42 -6.55
C PHE A 77 -4.31 -3.24 -6.61
N THR A 78 -3.65 -4.03 -7.46
CA THR A 78 -2.20 -3.95 -7.68
C THR A 78 -1.77 -2.74 -8.52
N ARG A 79 -2.68 -1.81 -8.82
CA ARG A 79 -2.36 -0.59 -9.56
C ARG A 79 -1.69 0.43 -8.66
N ASP A 80 -2.02 0.49 -7.37
CA ASP A 80 -1.74 1.67 -6.54
C ASP A 80 -0.32 1.69 -5.95
N GLN A 81 0.23 0.54 -5.57
CA GLN A 81 1.45 0.46 -4.77
C GLN A 81 2.71 0.84 -5.57
N GLN A 82 2.64 0.76 -6.90
CA GLN A 82 3.77 0.96 -7.80
C GLN A 82 3.40 1.67 -9.09
N ILE A 83 4.41 2.27 -9.73
CA ILE A 83 4.35 2.69 -11.12
C ILE A 83 5.45 1.99 -11.93
N MET A 84 5.14 1.67 -13.18
CA MET A 84 6.09 1.16 -14.15
C MET A 84 6.42 2.26 -15.15
N THR A 85 7.60 2.86 -15.04
CA THR A 85 8.06 3.91 -15.97
C THR A 85 8.93 3.30 -17.07
N LYS A 86 9.36 4.11 -18.04
CA LYS A 86 10.34 3.69 -19.04
C LYS A 86 11.70 3.33 -18.43
N ALA A 87 12.07 3.97 -17.31
CA ALA A 87 13.32 3.67 -16.62
C ALA A 87 13.23 2.41 -15.74
N GLY A 88 12.05 2.09 -15.21
CA GLY A 88 11.82 0.88 -14.41
C GLY A 88 10.69 1.03 -13.39
N LEU A 89 10.59 0.05 -12.48
CA LEU A 89 9.55 0.03 -11.46
C LEU A 89 9.92 0.90 -10.25
N ILE A 90 8.94 1.67 -9.76
CA ILE A 90 9.06 2.48 -8.56
C ILE A 90 7.94 2.08 -7.62
N VAL A 91 8.28 1.74 -6.38
CA VAL A 91 7.28 1.55 -5.32
C VAL A 91 7.00 2.90 -4.68
N GLY A 92 5.73 3.28 -4.66
CA GLY A 92 5.26 4.57 -4.18
C GLY A 92 5.25 4.66 -2.66
N GLN A 93 4.57 5.71 -2.17
CA GLN A 93 4.21 5.85 -0.77
C GLN A 93 2.73 6.17 -0.71
N LEU A 94 1.91 5.16 -0.34
CA LEU A 94 0.47 5.31 -0.34
C LEU A 94 0.03 6.36 0.68
N HIS A 95 -0.92 7.20 0.30
CA HIS A 95 -1.42 8.26 1.16
C HIS A 95 -2.10 7.67 2.43
N PRO A 96 -3.02 6.69 2.34
CA PRO A 96 -3.62 6.05 3.51
C PRO A 96 -2.58 5.27 4.32
N LYS A 97 -2.41 5.63 5.61
CA LYS A 97 -1.44 4.98 6.51
C LYS A 97 -1.64 3.47 6.60
N GLN A 98 -2.89 3.01 6.59
CA GLN A 98 -3.25 1.60 6.71
C GLN A 98 -2.72 0.78 5.53
N ARG A 99 -2.65 1.36 4.34
CA ARG A 99 -2.21 0.66 3.12
C ARG A 99 -0.70 0.65 2.92
N ARG A 100 0.07 1.48 3.63
CA ARG A 100 1.54 1.58 3.46
C ARG A 100 2.28 0.27 3.76
N VAL A 101 1.69 -0.64 4.54
CA VAL A 101 2.24 -1.98 4.77
C VAL A 101 2.27 -2.85 3.50
N GLU A 102 1.52 -2.48 2.46
CA GLU A 102 1.53 -3.15 1.15
C GLU A 102 2.86 -2.89 0.42
N ASN A 103 3.46 -1.72 0.58
CA ASN A 103 4.67 -1.29 -0.14
C ASN A 103 5.90 -2.21 0.07
N PRO A 104 6.34 -2.52 1.31
CA PRO A 104 7.50 -3.39 1.51
C PRO A 104 7.23 -4.82 1.02
N LEU A 105 5.99 -5.31 1.10
CA LEU A 105 5.62 -6.61 0.56
C LEU A 105 5.73 -6.62 -0.97
N MET A 106 5.12 -5.65 -1.65
CA MET A 106 5.22 -5.56 -3.11
C MET A 106 6.66 -5.37 -3.58
N ALA A 107 7.47 -4.58 -2.86
CA ALA A 107 8.89 -4.47 -3.14
C ALA A 107 9.63 -5.81 -3.02
N ALA A 108 9.31 -6.63 -2.01
CA ALA A 108 9.87 -7.97 -1.88
C ALA A 108 9.45 -8.90 -3.03
N VAL A 109 8.17 -8.86 -3.41
CA VAL A 109 7.63 -9.62 -4.55
C VAL A 109 8.33 -9.24 -5.86
N TRP A 110 8.46 -7.95 -6.17
CA TRP A 110 9.11 -7.50 -7.40
C TRP A 110 10.59 -7.90 -7.47
N ARG A 111 11.31 -7.83 -6.34
CA ARG A 111 12.70 -8.33 -6.25
C ARG A 111 12.77 -9.83 -6.49
N ALA A 112 11.87 -10.60 -5.88
CA ALA A 112 11.83 -12.06 -6.06
C ALA A 112 11.54 -12.45 -7.52
N LEU A 113 10.75 -11.65 -8.24
CA LEU A 113 10.45 -11.82 -9.66
C LEU A 113 11.55 -11.31 -10.60
N GLY A 114 12.61 -10.67 -10.09
CA GLY A 114 13.70 -10.14 -10.90
C GLY A 114 13.35 -8.91 -11.73
N VAL A 115 12.29 -8.17 -11.37
CA VAL A 115 11.91 -6.93 -12.06
C VAL A 115 12.90 -5.82 -11.74
N ASN A 116 13.28 -5.02 -12.75
CA ASN A 116 14.14 -3.85 -12.55
C ASN A 116 13.43 -2.79 -11.70
N MET A 117 13.76 -2.77 -10.40
CA MET A 117 13.30 -1.75 -9.47
C MET A 117 14.30 -0.60 -9.40
N LEU A 118 13.85 0.60 -9.74
CA LEU A 118 14.62 1.83 -9.54
C LEU A 118 14.73 2.19 -8.06
N GLY A 119 13.71 1.84 -7.28
CA GLY A 119 13.69 2.01 -5.83
C GLY A 119 12.30 2.26 -5.27
N CYS A 120 12.28 2.72 -4.03
CA CYS A 120 11.07 3.15 -3.34
C CYS A 120 11.16 4.67 -3.04
N LEU A 121 10.01 5.31 -2.83
CA LEU A 121 10.01 6.56 -2.07
C LEU A 121 10.59 6.33 -0.65
N PRO A 122 11.28 7.32 -0.06
CA PRO A 122 11.97 7.14 1.21
C PRO A 122 10.98 6.90 2.35
N GLU A 123 11.43 6.26 3.43
CA GLU A 123 10.57 5.98 4.60
C GLU A 123 10.00 7.26 5.22
N ASP A 124 10.77 8.35 5.20
CA ASP A 124 10.38 9.68 5.68
C ASP A 124 9.54 10.50 4.67
N ALA A 125 9.05 9.84 3.61
CA ALA A 125 8.20 10.46 2.61
C ALA A 125 6.90 11.06 3.19
N PRO A 126 6.17 10.40 4.11
CA PRO A 126 4.96 10.96 4.69
C PRO A 126 5.18 12.28 5.43
N GLU A 127 6.27 12.39 6.19
CA GLU A 127 6.66 13.58 6.95
C GLU A 127 6.97 14.75 6.00
N LYS A 128 7.43 14.44 4.79
CA LYS A 128 7.70 15.39 3.70
C LYS A 128 6.49 15.63 2.79
N GLY A 129 5.33 15.02 3.09
CA GLY A 129 4.14 15.10 2.25
C GLY A 129 4.33 14.49 0.86
N MET A 130 5.24 13.53 0.71
CA MET A 130 5.51 12.82 -0.54
C MET A 130 4.66 11.56 -0.59
N PHE A 131 3.65 11.57 -1.46
CA PHE A 131 2.81 10.42 -1.74
C PHE A 131 2.78 10.15 -3.24
N LEU A 132 2.73 8.87 -3.60
CA LEU A 132 2.72 8.40 -4.97
C LEU A 132 1.90 7.11 -5.01
N GLU A 133 0.87 7.12 -5.84
CA GLU A 133 0.03 5.94 -6.09
C GLU A 133 -0.11 5.72 -7.60
N GLY A 134 -0.13 4.47 -8.03
CA GLY A 134 -0.05 4.17 -9.46
C GLY A 134 -1.30 4.41 -10.27
N GLY A 135 -2.48 4.58 -9.66
CA GLY A 135 -3.70 5.04 -10.36
C GLY A 135 -3.56 6.45 -10.94
N ASP A 136 -2.57 7.22 -10.48
CA ASP A 136 -2.28 8.56 -10.98
C ASP A 136 -1.33 8.58 -12.18
N PHE A 137 -0.77 7.43 -12.60
CA PHE A 137 0.32 7.39 -13.58
C PHE A 137 -0.03 6.60 -14.84
N PHE A 138 0.30 7.17 -15.99
CA PHE A 138 0.26 6.51 -17.29
C PHE A 138 1.60 6.67 -18.03
N ALA A 139 2.15 5.55 -18.49
CA ALA A 139 3.19 5.54 -19.51
C ALA A 139 2.50 5.70 -20.89
N LEU A 140 2.41 6.93 -21.40
CA LEU A 140 1.66 7.21 -22.63
C LEU A 140 2.43 6.80 -23.88
N SER A 141 3.73 7.12 -23.94
CA SER A 141 4.59 6.81 -25.09
C SER A 141 6.04 6.64 -24.65
N SER A 142 6.93 6.37 -25.62
CA SER A 142 8.38 6.31 -25.39
C SER A 142 8.94 7.59 -24.77
N ASP A 143 8.29 8.75 -24.98
CA ASP A 143 8.85 10.05 -24.65
C ASP A 143 7.95 10.90 -23.76
N ILE A 144 6.76 10.39 -23.40
CA ILE A 144 5.78 11.09 -22.57
C ILE A 144 5.29 10.19 -21.43
N SER A 145 5.51 10.67 -20.21
CA SER A 145 4.84 10.18 -19.00
C SER A 145 3.73 11.15 -18.60
N LEU A 146 2.57 10.62 -18.20
CA LEU A 146 1.47 11.40 -17.64
C LEU A 146 1.30 11.03 -16.17
N ILE A 147 1.21 12.02 -15.30
CA ILE A 147 1.00 11.81 -13.87
C ILE A 147 0.09 12.88 -13.30
N SER A 148 -0.88 12.54 -12.47
CA SER A 148 -1.67 13.55 -11.76
C SER A 148 -1.02 13.99 -10.46
N CYS A 149 -1.30 15.23 -10.08
CA CYS A 149 -0.99 15.80 -8.78
C CYS A 149 -2.30 16.18 -8.10
N GLY A 150 -2.61 15.54 -6.97
CA GLY A 150 -3.88 15.69 -6.26
C GLY A 150 -3.87 15.02 -4.89
N LEU A 151 -4.93 14.28 -4.57
CA LEU A 151 -5.15 13.67 -3.26
C LEU A 151 -4.18 12.52 -2.91
N ARG A 152 -3.77 11.74 -3.92
CA ARG A 152 -3.04 10.48 -3.72
C ARG A 152 -1.58 10.57 -4.15
N THR A 153 -1.32 11.28 -5.25
CA THR A 153 0.04 11.63 -5.68
C THR A 153 0.29 13.12 -5.49
N THR A 154 1.42 13.46 -4.85
CA THR A 154 1.75 14.85 -4.52
C THR A 154 2.91 15.40 -5.33
N PHE A 155 2.93 16.72 -5.53
CA PHE A 155 3.99 17.38 -6.29
C PHE A 155 5.41 17.14 -5.72
N PRO A 156 5.63 17.11 -4.39
CA PRO A 156 6.93 16.73 -3.83
C PRO A 156 7.42 15.34 -4.28
N ALA A 157 6.54 14.34 -4.36
CA ALA A 157 6.89 13.02 -4.88
C ALA A 157 7.23 13.08 -6.38
N ILE A 158 6.40 13.75 -7.17
CA ILE A 158 6.65 13.96 -8.62
C ILE A 158 8.01 14.64 -8.83
N GLY A 159 8.31 15.69 -8.07
CA GLY A 159 9.59 16.39 -8.11
C GLY A 159 10.77 15.50 -7.75
N GLN A 160 10.60 14.57 -6.80
CA GLN A 160 11.63 13.57 -6.49
C GLN A 160 11.87 12.62 -7.68
N LEU A 161 10.81 12.17 -8.34
CA LEU A 161 10.91 11.32 -9.53
C LEU A 161 11.63 12.05 -10.68
N MET A 162 11.29 13.32 -10.92
CA MET A 162 11.98 14.16 -11.91
C MET A 162 13.47 14.36 -11.55
N LYS A 163 13.77 14.68 -10.29
CA LYS A 163 15.16 14.90 -9.82
C LYS A 163 16.04 13.66 -9.98
N LYS A 164 15.46 12.47 -9.82
CA LYS A 164 16.17 11.19 -9.97
C LYS A 164 16.14 10.64 -11.41
N ASP A 165 15.53 11.36 -12.36
CA ASP A 165 15.34 10.90 -13.74
C ASP A 165 14.59 9.55 -13.83
N TRP A 166 13.67 9.31 -12.90
CA TRP A 166 12.99 8.03 -12.72
C TRP A 166 11.82 7.80 -13.68
N PHE A 167 11.38 8.83 -14.41
CA PHE A 167 10.41 8.65 -15.49
C PHE A 167 11.02 7.98 -16.73
N GLY A 168 12.29 8.29 -17.05
CA GLY A 168 12.97 7.82 -18.25
C GLY A 168 12.45 8.41 -19.57
N THR A 169 11.50 9.34 -19.51
CA THR A 169 10.90 10.03 -20.66
C THR A 169 11.36 11.49 -20.73
N ASP A 170 11.40 12.06 -21.93
CA ASP A 170 11.83 13.45 -22.14
C ASP A 170 10.79 14.46 -21.64
N LYS A 171 9.51 14.07 -21.67
CA LYS A 171 8.40 14.89 -21.20
C LYS A 171 7.64 14.21 -20.07
N VAL A 172 7.27 15.01 -19.08
CA VAL A 172 6.38 14.63 -18.00
C VAL A 172 5.23 15.62 -17.98
N VAL A 173 4.02 15.12 -18.21
CA VAL A 173 2.78 15.90 -18.19
C VAL A 173 2.17 15.72 -16.80
N VAL A 174 2.05 16.82 -16.06
CA VAL A 174 1.49 16.83 -14.71
C VAL A 174 0.07 17.37 -14.75
N VAL A 175 -0.91 16.52 -14.46
CA VAL A 175 -2.35 16.86 -14.42
C VAL A 175 -2.75 17.22 -13.01
N LYS A 176 -2.98 18.50 -12.75
CA LYS A 176 -3.27 19.01 -11.41
C LYS A 176 -4.77 19.01 -11.13
N ASP A 177 -5.17 18.28 -10.09
CA ASP A 177 -6.48 18.44 -9.47
C ASP A 177 -6.38 19.49 -8.37
N LEU A 178 -6.72 20.74 -8.71
CA LEU A 178 -6.66 21.88 -7.79
C LEU A 178 -8.02 22.23 -7.18
N PHE A 179 -9.12 21.73 -7.77
CA PHE A 179 -10.46 22.24 -7.52
C PHE A 179 -11.44 21.17 -7.05
N ASP A 180 -11.34 19.95 -7.58
CA ASP A 180 -12.32 18.89 -7.32
C ASP A 180 -11.98 18.15 -6.03
N MET A 181 -10.71 17.70 -5.91
CA MET A 181 -10.15 17.09 -4.70
C MET A 181 -11.09 16.09 -4.03
N ASN A 182 -11.73 15.25 -4.85
CA ASN A 182 -12.83 14.39 -4.46
C ASN A 182 -12.37 12.93 -4.32
N GLN A 183 -12.78 12.26 -3.23
CA GLN A 183 -12.36 10.88 -2.95
C GLN A 183 -12.87 9.86 -3.98
N ASP A 184 -14.04 10.05 -4.59
CA ASP A 184 -14.56 9.15 -5.64
C ASP A 184 -13.76 9.28 -6.93
N ARG A 185 -13.01 10.38 -7.07
CA ARG A 185 -12.14 10.70 -8.21
C ARG A 185 -10.70 10.88 -7.75
N MET A 186 -10.28 10.05 -6.78
CA MET A 186 -9.02 10.21 -6.08
C MET A 186 -7.78 10.01 -6.96
N HIS A 187 -7.92 9.29 -8.08
CA HIS A 187 -6.85 8.98 -9.01
C HIS A 187 -7.16 9.43 -10.44
N LEU A 188 -6.15 9.60 -11.27
CA LEU A 188 -6.33 9.95 -12.69
C LEU A 188 -7.09 8.87 -13.47
N ASP A 189 -6.80 7.59 -13.24
CA ASP A 189 -7.45 6.47 -13.93
C ASP A 189 -8.96 6.33 -13.64
N THR A 190 -9.45 6.94 -12.56
CA THR A 190 -10.89 6.99 -12.26
C THR A 190 -11.67 7.97 -13.16
N ILE A 191 -10.96 8.87 -13.84
CA ILE A 191 -11.56 9.93 -14.67
C ILE A 191 -11.02 9.98 -16.09
N PHE A 192 -9.84 9.42 -16.36
CA PHE A 192 -9.16 9.47 -17.65
C PHE A 192 -8.51 8.12 -17.94
N ASN A 193 -8.82 7.52 -19.08
CA ASN A 193 -8.22 6.26 -19.52
C ASN A 193 -7.83 6.35 -20.99
N VAL A 194 -6.70 5.73 -21.34
CA VAL A 194 -6.25 5.60 -22.73
C VAL A 194 -6.84 4.31 -23.30
N PHE A 195 -7.59 4.41 -24.39
CA PHE A 195 -8.15 3.24 -25.07
C PHE A 195 -7.25 2.78 -26.21
N ASP A 196 -6.81 3.72 -27.04
CA ASP A 196 -5.85 3.50 -28.13
C ASP A 196 -5.01 4.77 -28.38
N GLU A 197 -4.18 4.76 -29.42
CA GLU A 197 -3.28 5.87 -29.79
C GLU A 197 -4.00 7.21 -30.01
N LYS A 198 -5.27 7.19 -30.42
CA LYS A 198 -6.06 8.37 -30.81
C LYS A 198 -7.31 8.59 -29.97
N THR A 199 -7.57 7.69 -29.02
CA THR A 199 -8.84 7.64 -28.28
C THR A 199 -8.59 7.53 -26.79
N VAL A 200 -9.24 8.42 -26.04
CA VAL A 200 -9.27 8.41 -24.59
C VAL A 200 -10.72 8.40 -24.10
N VAL A 201 -10.95 7.80 -22.94
CA VAL A 201 -12.20 7.88 -22.21
C VAL A 201 -12.01 8.88 -21.08
N LEU A 202 -12.83 9.93 -21.06
CA LEU A 202 -12.77 11.00 -20.07
C LEU A 202 -14.13 11.16 -19.41
N LEU A 203 -14.15 11.29 -18.08
CA LEU A 203 -15.35 11.60 -17.34
C LEU A 203 -15.87 12.97 -17.77
N GLU A 204 -17.04 13.00 -18.38
CA GLU A 204 -17.63 14.21 -18.97
C GLU A 204 -17.68 15.39 -17.99
N SER A 205 -17.98 15.13 -16.71
CA SER A 205 -18.03 16.17 -15.70
C SER A 205 -16.69 16.86 -15.46
N VAL A 206 -15.56 16.17 -15.61
CA VAL A 206 -14.22 16.76 -15.51
C VAL A 206 -13.91 17.62 -16.73
N ALA A 207 -14.46 17.26 -17.90
CA ALA A 207 -14.26 18.01 -19.14
C ALA A 207 -15.12 19.28 -19.22
N LYS A 208 -16.30 19.28 -18.60
CA LYS A 208 -17.33 20.32 -18.82
C LYS A 208 -17.60 21.20 -17.59
N ASP A 209 -17.38 20.72 -16.37
CA ASP A 209 -17.63 21.50 -15.15
C ASP A 209 -16.40 22.35 -14.80
N PRO A 210 -16.48 23.69 -14.82
CA PRO A 210 -15.38 24.57 -14.43
C PRO A 210 -14.81 24.28 -13.04
N LYS A 211 -15.63 23.73 -12.12
CA LYS A 211 -15.21 23.37 -10.76
C LYS A 211 -14.42 22.06 -10.71
N ARG A 212 -14.36 21.32 -11.82
CA ARG A 212 -13.67 20.04 -11.94
C ARG A 212 -12.63 20.03 -13.04
N LEU A 213 -12.34 21.16 -13.67
CA LEU A 213 -11.28 21.24 -14.66
C LEU A 213 -9.93 20.83 -14.06
N ARG A 214 -9.08 20.23 -14.88
CA ARG A 214 -7.69 19.90 -14.52
C ARG A 214 -6.76 20.89 -15.21
N VAL A 215 -5.78 21.38 -14.46
CA VAL A 215 -4.71 22.25 -15.01
C VAL A 215 -3.55 21.35 -15.39
N VAL A 216 -2.94 21.58 -16.54
CA VAL A 216 -1.87 20.71 -17.04
C VAL A 216 -0.59 21.51 -17.21
N ASP A 217 0.48 21.03 -16.58
CA ASP A 217 1.83 21.51 -16.80
C ASP A 217 2.64 20.48 -17.57
N VAL A 218 3.47 20.93 -18.51
CA VAL A 218 4.38 20.06 -19.27
C VAL A 218 5.81 20.39 -18.90
N TYR A 219 6.49 19.42 -18.30
CA TYR A 219 7.91 19.51 -17.97
C TYR A 219 8.71 18.81 -19.07
N SER A 220 9.77 19.46 -19.55
CA SER A 220 10.71 18.89 -20.52
C SER A 220 12.08 18.78 -19.89
N LYS A 221 12.77 17.67 -20.15
CA LYS A 221 14.17 17.50 -19.75
C LYS A 221 15.03 18.55 -20.48
N LYS A 222 15.91 19.22 -19.75
CA LYS A 222 16.91 20.10 -20.38
C LYS A 222 17.95 19.20 -21.07
N THR A 223 17.99 19.26 -22.39
CA THR A 223 19.08 18.74 -23.23
C THR A 223 20.36 19.54 -23.04
#